data_AF-Q6JSV4-F1
#
_entry.id   AF-Q6JSV4-F1
#
_cell.length_a   1.000
_cell.length_b   1.000
_cell.length_c   1.000
_cell.angle_alpha   90.00
_cell.angle_beta   90.00
_cell.angle_gamma   90.00
#
_symmetry.space_group_name_H-M   'P 1'
#
loop_
_entity.id
_entity.type
_entity.pdbx_description
1 polymer ?
#
loop_
_entity_poly.entity_id
_entity_poly.type
_entity_poly.pdbx_seq_one_letter_code
_entity_poly.pdbx_strand_id
1 'polypeptide(L)'
;IFHVDNRQKTSLSPMKIIEEVAALSKKLIIVSGEDKISKQANANATLLFQCLLRSTLSSKRVSEDYRLTEEAFEWILGEIESRFQNAQVQP
;
A
#
# COMPACT_ATOMS: atom_id res chain seq x y z
N ILE A 1 -15.66 -6.48 10.50
CA ILE A 1 -14.92 -5.31 11.03
C ILE A 1 -15.36 -4.05 10.30
N PHE A 2 -15.39 -4.01 8.96
CA PHE A 2 -16.05 -2.93 8.22
C PHE A 2 -17.24 -3.48 7.42
N HIS A 3 -18.42 -2.88 7.59
CA HIS A 3 -19.61 -3.21 6.81
C HIS A 3 -19.61 -2.34 5.55
N VAL A 4 -18.80 -2.72 4.55
CA VAL A 4 -18.70 -1.98 3.28
C VAL A 4 -19.99 -2.19 2.48
N ASP A 5 -20.76 -1.12 2.30
CA ASP A 5 -21.93 -1.14 1.43
C ASP A 5 -21.50 -0.88 0.00
N ASN A 6 -21.46 -1.96 -0.79
CA ASN A 6 -21.12 -1.90 -2.21
C ASN A 6 -22.11 -1.10 -3.05
N ARG A 7 -23.20 -0.55 -2.51
CA ARG A 7 -24.12 0.32 -3.24
C ARG A 7 -23.87 1.80 -2.97
N GLN A 8 -23.12 2.14 -1.92
CA GLN A 8 -22.80 3.51 -1.57
C GLN A 8 -21.56 4.01 -2.31
N LYS A 9 -21.52 5.33 -2.51
CA LYS A 9 -20.33 6.01 -3.05
C LYS A 9 -19.26 6.02 -1.95
N THR A 10 -18.00 5.79 -2.31
CA THR A 10 -16.90 5.97 -1.37
C THR A 10 -16.77 7.44 -0.97
N SER A 11 -16.39 7.69 0.29
CA SER A 11 -16.01 9.01 0.78
C SER A 11 -14.53 9.34 0.52
N LEU A 12 -13.73 8.39 0.01
CA LEU A 12 -12.30 8.60 -0.23
C LEU A 12 -12.02 9.51 -1.42
N SER A 13 -11.16 10.50 -1.19
CA SER A 13 -10.57 11.30 -2.26
C SER A 13 -9.53 10.49 -3.05
N PRO A 14 -9.55 10.51 -4.39
CA PRO A 14 -8.53 9.89 -5.23
C PRO A 14 -7.10 10.36 -4.91
N MET A 15 -6.94 11.63 -4.52
CA MET A 15 -5.64 12.18 -4.15
C MET A 15 -5.12 11.56 -2.85
N LYS A 16 -5.99 11.41 -1.85
CA LYS A 16 -5.62 10.74 -0.59
C LYS A 16 -5.15 9.31 -0.85
N ILE A 17 -5.84 8.56 -1.71
CA ILE A 17 -5.42 7.19 -2.06
C ILE A 17 -4.01 7.18 -2.67
N ILE A 18 -3.72 8.09 -3.60
CA ILE A 18 -2.41 8.17 -4.27
C ILE A 18 -1.30 8.51 -3.27
N GLU A 19 -1.54 9.49 -2.41
CA GLU A 19 -0.59 9.95 -1.39
C GLU A 19 -0.28 8.84 -0.37
N GLU A 20 -1.31 8.17 0.14
CA GLU A 20 -1.15 7.12 1.13
C GLU A 20 -0.49 5.86 0.57
N VAL A 21 -0.81 5.46 -0.67
CA VAL A 21 -0.11 4.35 -1.34
C VAL A 21 1.35 4.70 -1.61
N ALA A 22 1.64 5.96 -1.97
CA ALA A 22 3.01 6.43 -2.12
C ALA A 22 3.77 6.48 -0.78
N ALA A 23 3.10 6.85 0.31
CA ALA A 23 3.65 6.84 1.66
C ALA A 23 3.95 5.42 2.11
N LEU A 24 3.02 4.47 1.96
CA LEU A 24 3.24 3.07 2.26
C LEU A 24 4.42 2.51 1.48
N SER A 25 4.52 2.79 0.18
CA SER A 25 5.62 2.33 -0.68
C SER A 25 7.00 2.76 -0.17
N LYS A 26 7.12 3.87 0.56
CA LYS A 26 8.40 4.33 1.14
C LYS A 26 8.79 3.55 2.41
N LYS A 27 7.82 2.95 3.10
CA LYS A 27 8.05 2.17 4.32
C LYS A 27 8.44 0.71 4.05
N LEU A 28 8.28 0.24 2.80
CA LEU A 28 8.62 -1.11 2.38
C LEU A 28 10.14 -1.22 2.14
N ILE A 29 10.88 -1.41 3.23
CA ILE A 29 12.35 -1.52 3.21
C ILE A 29 12.76 -2.97 3.45
N ILE A 30 13.52 -3.52 2.50
CA ILE A 30 14.21 -4.82 2.57
C ILE A 30 15.72 -4.60 2.74
N VAL A 31 16.29 -3.65 1.98
CA VAL A 31 17.70 -3.27 2.10
C VAL A 31 17.79 -1.94 2.83
N SER A 32 18.26 -1.98 4.08
CA SER A 32 18.47 -0.78 4.90
C SER A 32 19.72 -0.03 4.46
N GLY A 33 19.62 1.28 4.24
CA GLY A 33 20.78 2.15 3.98
C GLY A 33 20.41 3.42 3.22
N GLU A 34 21.17 4.49 3.45
CA GLU A 34 20.92 5.81 2.86
C GLU A 34 21.77 6.12 1.62
N ASP A 35 22.80 5.30 1.37
CA ASP A 35 23.66 5.43 0.20
C ASP A 35 22.93 5.02 -1.09
N LYS A 36 23.50 5.44 -2.22
CA LYS A 36 22.89 5.23 -3.54
C LYS A 36 22.73 3.75 -3.89
N ILE A 37 23.65 2.90 -3.44
CA ILE A 37 23.63 1.46 -3.75
C ILE A 37 22.51 0.80 -2.96
N SER A 38 22.40 1.08 -1.66
CA SER A 38 21.32 0.56 -0.81
C SER A 38 19.93 0.95 -1.33
N LYS A 39 19.75 2.22 -1.74
CA LYS A 39 18.48 2.69 -2.33
C LYS A 39 18.14 1.97 -3.63
N GLN A 40 19.11 1.78 -4.52
CA GLN A 40 18.91 1.04 -5.77
C GLN A 40 18.60 -0.44 -5.49
N ALA A 41 19.30 -1.06 -4.55
CA ALA A 41 19.09 -2.44 -4.15
C ALA A 41 17.68 -2.63 -3.58
N ASN A 42 17.21 -1.73 -2.71
CA ASN A 42 15.85 -1.79 -2.17
C ASN A 42 14.79 -1.59 -3.26
N ALA A 43 15.01 -0.64 -4.18
CA ALA A 43 14.10 -0.41 -5.30
C ALA A 43 13.97 -1.65 -6.19
N ASN A 44 15.07 -2.33 -6.47
CA ASN A 44 15.08 -3.58 -7.23
C ASN A 44 14.39 -4.72 -6.48
N ALA A 45 14.69 -4.88 -5.18
CA ALA A 45 14.12 -5.94 -4.34
C ALA A 45 12.60 -5.80 -4.19
N THR A 46 12.08 -4.57 -4.19
CA THR A 46 10.65 -4.28 -3.97
C THR A 46 9.87 -4.00 -5.25
N LEU A 47 10.51 -3.99 -6.43
CA LEU A 47 9.91 -3.55 -7.70
C LEU A 47 8.59 -4.24 -8.01
N LEU A 48 8.57 -5.58 -7.99
CA LEU A 48 7.37 -6.35 -8.32
C LEU A 48 6.23 -6.09 -7.32
N PHE A 49 6.56 -6.06 -6.03
CA PHE A 49 5.58 -5.79 -4.99
C PHE A 49 5.02 -4.37 -5.09
N GLN A 50 5.86 -3.40 -5.42
CA GLN A 50 5.46 -2.03 -5.70
C GLN A 50 4.52 -1.92 -6.91
N CYS A 51 4.76 -2.68 -7.99
CA CYS A 51 3.83 -2.76 -9.12
C CYS A 51 2.48 -3.37 -8.71
N LEU A 52 2.51 -4.45 -7.93
CA LEU A 52 1.29 -5.10 -7.41
C LEU A 52 0.49 -4.15 -6.52
N LEU A 53 1.16 -3.46 -5.60
CA LEU A 53 0.52 -2.52 -4.67
C LEU A 53 -0.20 -1.39 -5.44
N ARG A 54 0.48 -0.76 -6.39
CA ARG A 54 -0.09 0.35 -7.19
C ARG A 54 -1.20 -0.09 -8.13
N SER A 55 -1.08 -1.28 -8.73
CA SER A 55 -2.12 -1.81 -9.62
C SER A 55 -3.38 -2.21 -8.85
N THR A 56 -3.20 -2.83 -7.67
CA THR A 56 -4.31 -3.30 -6.82
C THR A 56 -5.00 -2.14 -6.11
N LEU A 57 -4.24 -1.24 -5.48
CA LEU A 57 -4.76 -0.08 -4.74
C LEU A 57 -4.83 1.20 -5.58
N SER A 58 -5.04 1.05 -6.90
CA SER A 58 -5.28 2.22 -7.75
C SER A 58 -6.57 2.92 -7.34
N SER A 59 -6.57 4.27 -7.41
CA SER A 59 -7.69 5.10 -6.94
C SER A 59 -9.03 4.65 -7.52
N LYS A 60 -9.06 4.32 -8.81
CA LYS A 60 -10.25 3.77 -9.48
C LYS A 60 -10.74 2.48 -8.81
N ARG A 61 -9.87 1.49 -8.59
CA ARG A 61 -10.26 0.19 -8.02
C ARG A 61 -10.72 0.33 -6.57
N VAL A 62 -10.02 1.13 -5.78
CA VAL A 62 -10.38 1.41 -4.39
C VAL A 62 -11.76 2.06 -4.30
N SER A 63 -12.06 3.02 -5.19
CA SER A 63 -13.31 3.76 -5.16
C SER A 63 -14.49 3.04 -5.83
N GLU A 64 -14.28 2.36 -6.95
CA GLU A 64 -15.35 1.80 -7.78
C GLU A 64 -15.57 0.29 -7.59
N ASP A 65 -14.48 -0.48 -7.53
CA ASP A 65 -14.53 -1.94 -7.46
C ASP A 65 -14.68 -2.42 -6.01
N TYR A 66 -13.82 -1.92 -5.11
CA TYR A 66 -13.80 -2.30 -3.71
C TYR A 66 -14.68 -1.40 -2.83
N ARG A 67 -14.95 -0.18 -3.29
CA ARG A 67 -15.80 0.82 -2.62
C ARG A 67 -15.44 1.00 -1.14
N LEU A 68 -14.13 1.01 -0.84
CA LEU A 68 -13.66 1.06 0.54
C LEU A 68 -14.11 2.34 1.23
N THR A 69 -14.35 2.25 2.54
CA THR A 69 -14.43 3.42 3.42
C THR A 69 -13.02 3.89 3.75
N GLU A 70 -12.89 5.13 4.19
CA GLU A 70 -11.61 5.71 4.63
C GLU A 70 -10.95 4.86 5.73
N GLU A 71 -11.73 4.46 6.72
CA GLU A 71 -11.30 3.59 7.82
C GLU A 71 -10.83 2.21 7.32
N ALA A 72 -11.57 1.59 6.38
CA ALA A 72 -11.19 0.31 5.81
C ALA A 72 -9.90 0.41 4.99
N PHE A 73 -9.71 1.52 4.26
CA PHE A 73 -8.50 1.77 3.49
C PHE A 73 -7.28 1.95 4.39
N GLU A 74 -7.38 2.78 5.43
CA GLU A 74 -6.30 2.98 6.41
C GLU A 74 -5.93 1.69 7.14
N TRP A 75 -6.93 0.89 7.54
CA TRP A 75 -6.70 -0.41 8.14
C TRP A 75 -5.95 -1.37 7.21
N ILE A 76 -6.35 -1.45 5.93
CA ILE A 76 -5.67 -2.29 4.93
C ILE A 76 -4.22 -1.87 4.75
N LEU A 77 -3.90 -0.57 4.70
CA LEU A 77 -2.53 -0.10 4.57
C LEU A 77 -1.66 -0.51 5.76
N GLY A 78 -2.19 -0.39 6.98
CA GLY A 78 -1.50 -0.84 8.19
C GLY A 78 -1.29 -2.36 8.24
N GLU A 79 -2.29 -3.13 7.80
CA GLU A 79 -2.19 -4.59 7.72
C GLU A 79 -1.16 -5.03 6.67
N ILE A 80 -1.09 -4.35 5.52
CA ILE A 80 -0.05 -4.60 4.50
C ILE A 80 1.34 -4.31 5.07
N GLU A 81 1.52 -3.18 5.75
CA GLU A 81 2.79 -2.81 6.39
C GLU A 81 3.23 -3.88 7.39
N SER A 82 2.33 -4.26 8.31
CA SER A 82 2.58 -5.28 9.34
C SER A 82 2.94 -6.64 8.73
N ARG A 83 2.16 -7.12 7.75
CA ARG A 83 2.44 -8.39 7.08
C ARG A 83 3.72 -8.37 6.29
N PHE A 84 4.06 -7.26 5.66
CA PHE A 84 5.31 -7.11 4.93
C PHE A 84 6.52 -7.24 5.87
N GLN A 85 6.48 -6.60 7.04
CA GLN A 85 7.54 -6.72 8.04
C GLN A 85 7.65 -8.14 8.58
N ASN A 86 6.52 -8.78 8.90
CA ASN A 86 6.50 -10.16 9.41
C ASN A 86 6.91 -11.22 8.38
N ALA A 87 6.80 -10.93 7.08
CA ALA A 87 7.16 -11.85 6.01
C ALA A 87 8.67 -11.88 5.71
N GLN A 88 9.46 -11.03 6.36
CA GLN A 88 10.91 -11.03 6.19
C GLN A 88 11.53 -12.29 6.78
N VAL A 89 12.56 -12.81 6.12
CA VAL A 89 13.31 -13.98 6.60
C VAL A 89 14.02 -13.59 7.89
N GLN A 90 13.88 -14.44 8.91
CA GLN A 90 14.65 -14.26 10.14
C GLN A 90 16.13 -14.51 9.86
N PRO A 91 17.04 -13.61 10.30
CA PRO A 91 18.48 -13.75 10.10
C PRO A 91 19.05 -15.07 10.62
#